data_AF-A0A835YJ20-F1
#
_entry.id   AF-A0A835YJ20-F1
#
_cell.length_a   1.000
_cell.length_b   1.000
_cell.length_c   1.000
_cell.angle_alpha   90.00
_cell.angle_beta   90.00
_cell.angle_gamma   90.00
#
_symmetry.space_group_name_H-M   'P 1'
#
loop_
_entity.id
_entity.type
_entity.pdbx_description
1 polymer ?
#
loop_
_entity_poly.entity_id
_entity_poly.type
_entity_poly.pdbx_seq_one_letter_code
_entity_poly.pdbx_strand_id
1 'polypeptide(L)'
;MNQECYQGAHLSLYTPLGAVCVFVFCLGPPLGILLLMLHKSKHLSETQTRTVYGFLYHRFRAEYFFFESVKQLQMLMLVLVNVFSNAIYQYHQALLLLSVLLCIGIINMTCQALRAKLLVLLEYLSLMVLALSITLGLFFVDSSEAGSELGLDNQAAEIAIAAIILTLNAGLLLVLVLVIAWPALMRVCLRAKEALKKHRADKEAQQSSLSAEIEKQNYLRHAPSTA
;
A
#
# COMPACT_ATOMS: atom_id res chain seq x y z
N MET A 1 -23.15 25.34 -16.79
CA MET A 1 -22.16 26.27 -17.37
C MET A 1 -21.10 25.41 -18.05
N ASN A 2 -21.18 25.26 -19.36
CA ASN A 2 -20.27 24.43 -20.15
C ASN A 2 -19.25 25.39 -20.78
N GLN A 3 -18.16 25.68 -20.06
CA GLN A 3 -17.02 26.43 -20.62
C GLN A 3 -16.00 25.43 -21.15
N GLU A 4 -15.49 25.69 -22.35
CA GLU A 4 -14.49 24.83 -22.99
C GLU A 4 -13.19 24.79 -22.17
N CYS A 5 -12.71 23.58 -21.89
CA CYS A 5 -11.41 23.38 -21.26
C CYS A 5 -10.31 24.03 -22.11
N TYR A 6 -9.38 24.73 -21.46
CA TYR A 6 -8.27 25.48 -22.08
C TYR A 6 -8.61 26.81 -22.78
N GLN A 7 -9.82 27.37 -22.59
CA GLN A 7 -10.12 28.74 -23.00
C GLN A 7 -10.34 29.70 -21.82
N GLY A 8 -9.88 30.94 -21.99
CA GLY A 8 -10.14 32.06 -21.05
C GLY A 8 -9.57 31.86 -19.64
N ALA A 9 -10.42 32.03 -18.63
CA ALA A 9 -10.04 31.97 -17.21
C ALA A 9 -9.51 30.59 -16.77
N HIS A 10 -9.89 29.51 -17.46
CA HIS A 10 -9.41 28.15 -17.15
C HIS A 10 -7.92 27.97 -17.47
N LEU A 11 -7.46 28.55 -18.59
CA LEU A 11 -6.06 28.52 -19.01
C LEU A 11 -5.18 29.48 -18.20
N SER A 12 -5.68 30.68 -17.93
CA SER A 12 -4.91 31.73 -17.25
C SER A 12 -4.80 31.55 -15.74
N LEU A 13 -5.78 30.89 -15.10
CA LEU A 13 -5.91 30.92 -13.64
C LEU A 13 -5.83 29.51 -13.03
N TYR A 14 -6.50 28.52 -13.64
CA TYR A 14 -6.54 27.15 -13.09
C TYR A 14 -5.34 26.29 -13.53
N THR A 15 -4.85 26.43 -14.77
CA THR A 15 -3.64 25.74 -15.23
C THR A 15 -2.37 26.12 -14.43
N PRO A 16 -2.04 27.41 -14.20
CA PRO A 16 -0.87 27.75 -13.41
C PRO A 16 -1.05 27.42 -11.92
N LEU A 17 -2.27 27.53 -11.37
CA LEU A 17 -2.55 27.13 -10.00
C LEU A 17 -2.39 25.61 -9.82
N GLY A 18 -2.89 24.81 -10.76
CA GLY A 18 -2.67 23.37 -10.82
C GLY A 18 -1.18 23.02 -10.92
N ALA A 19 -0.44 23.72 -11.78
CA ALA A 19 1.01 23.54 -11.90
C ALA A 19 1.71 23.86 -10.57
N VAL A 20 1.43 25.01 -9.94
CA VAL A 20 2.02 25.39 -8.65
C VAL A 20 1.66 24.40 -7.56
N CYS A 21 0.41 23.94 -7.47
CA CYS A 21 0.00 22.92 -6.52
C CYS A 21 0.77 21.60 -6.74
N VAL A 22 0.95 21.17 -7.99
CA VAL A 22 1.73 19.97 -8.30
C VAL A 22 3.21 20.16 -7.95
N PHE A 23 3.80 21.32 -8.25
CA PHE A 23 5.18 21.61 -7.86
C PHE A 23 5.34 21.67 -6.34
N VAL A 24 4.48 22.37 -5.61
CA VAL A 24 4.61 22.53 -4.16
C VAL A 24 4.31 21.23 -3.42
N PHE A 25 3.22 20.53 -3.76
CA PHE A 25 2.80 19.33 -3.03
C PHE A 25 3.46 18.04 -3.52
N CYS A 26 3.93 17.98 -4.78
CA CYS A 26 4.62 16.79 -5.29
C CYS A 26 6.14 16.91 -5.36
N LEU A 27 6.71 18.10 -5.58
CA LEU A 27 8.17 18.31 -5.47
C LEU A 27 8.61 18.75 -4.07
N GLY A 28 7.72 19.32 -3.25
CA GLY A 28 8.02 19.68 -1.86
C GLY A 28 8.48 18.51 -1.00
N PRO A 29 7.74 17.38 -0.93
CA PRO A 29 8.17 16.20 -0.16
C PRO A 29 9.54 15.62 -0.60
N PRO A 30 9.81 15.36 -1.90
CA PRO A 30 11.10 14.80 -2.32
C PRO A 30 12.26 15.78 -2.13
N LEU A 31 12.06 17.09 -2.38
CA LEU A 31 13.08 18.11 -2.14
C LEU A 31 13.30 18.36 -0.65
N GLY A 32 12.24 18.29 0.16
CA GLY A 32 12.31 18.42 1.61
C GLY A 32 13.16 17.31 2.22
N ILE A 33 12.95 16.06 1.79
CA ILE A 33 13.77 14.91 2.24
C ILE A 33 15.22 15.07 1.77
N LEU A 34 15.44 15.47 0.52
CA LEU A 34 16.79 15.66 -0.04
C LEU A 34 17.55 16.80 0.67
N LEU A 35 16.92 17.94 0.90
CA LEU A 35 17.50 19.09 1.59
C LEU A 35 17.78 18.80 3.05
N LEU A 36 16.85 18.14 3.75
CA LEU A 36 17.02 17.74 5.14
C LEU A 36 18.20 16.78 5.26
N MET A 37 18.39 15.87 4.30
CA MET A 37 19.55 14.98 4.23
C MET A 37 20.86 15.70 3.91
N LEU A 38 20.89 16.61 2.94
CA LEU A 38 22.09 17.41 2.62
C LEU A 38 22.51 18.26 3.82
N HIS A 39 21.54 18.81 4.56
CA HIS A 39 21.80 19.62 5.75
C HIS A 39 22.30 18.77 6.94
N LYS A 40 21.81 17.53 7.08
CA LYS A 40 22.22 16.60 8.16
C LYS A 40 23.44 15.74 7.84
N SER A 41 23.86 15.65 6.58
CA SER A 41 25.03 14.88 6.12
C SER A 41 26.32 15.22 6.87
N LYS A 42 26.49 16.48 7.33
CA LYS A 42 27.66 16.93 8.09
C LYS A 42 27.71 16.48 9.57
N HIS A 43 26.67 15.86 10.11
CA HIS A 43 26.57 15.46 11.53
C HIS A 43 26.23 13.96 11.74
N LEU A 44 26.64 13.10 10.80
CA LEU A 44 26.23 11.68 10.76
C LEU A 44 26.94 10.73 11.75
N SER A 45 27.88 11.21 12.59
CA SER A 45 28.57 10.37 13.58
C SER A 45 27.88 10.30 14.95
N GLU A 46 26.75 11.00 15.14
CA GLU A 46 26.06 11.07 16.43
C GLU A 46 24.98 9.97 16.56
N THR A 47 25.13 9.12 17.57
CA THR A 47 24.29 7.93 17.85
C THR A 47 22.81 8.28 18.06
N GLN A 48 22.48 9.51 18.44
CA GLN A 48 21.10 9.99 18.64
C GLN A 48 20.30 10.17 17.34
N THR A 49 20.97 10.58 16.25
CA THR A 49 20.30 10.80 14.95
C THR A 49 19.85 9.47 14.34
N ARG A 50 20.56 8.38 14.61
CA ARG A 50 20.25 7.03 14.12
C ARG A 50 18.95 6.45 14.72
N THR A 51 18.55 6.89 15.91
CA THR A 51 17.32 6.41 16.57
C THR A 51 16.07 7.11 16.03
N VAL A 52 16.17 8.39 15.66
CA VAL A 52 15.05 9.19 15.13
C VAL A 52 14.82 8.89 13.65
N TYR A 53 15.89 8.78 12.85
CA TYR A 53 15.79 8.42 11.42
C TYR A 53 15.79 6.92 11.17
N GLY A 54 16.00 6.10 12.22
CA GLY A 54 16.07 4.64 12.12
C GLY A 54 14.84 4.01 11.49
N PHE A 55 13.65 4.59 11.66
CA PHE A 55 12.42 4.13 11.01
C PHE A 55 12.46 4.30 9.47
N LEU A 56 12.99 5.41 8.98
CA LEU A 56 13.16 5.68 7.53
C LEU A 56 14.30 4.84 6.94
N TYR A 57 15.40 4.70 7.69
CA TYR A 57 16.59 3.92 7.29
C TYR A 57 16.41 2.39 7.37
N HIS A 58 15.44 1.87 8.13
CA HIS A 58 15.31 0.41 8.31
C HIS A 58 14.86 -0.33 7.04
N ARG A 59 14.14 0.37 6.15
CA ARG A 59 13.48 -0.22 4.98
C ARG A 59 14.38 -0.31 3.74
N PHE A 60 15.34 0.60 3.61
CA PHE A 60 16.24 0.69 2.45
C PHE A 60 17.68 0.28 2.81
N ARG A 61 18.44 -0.20 1.82
CA ARG A 61 19.88 -0.38 2.00
C ARG A 61 20.55 0.99 2.13
N ALA A 62 21.54 1.12 3.02
CA ALA A 62 22.21 2.40 3.30
C ALA A 62 22.83 3.08 2.06
N GLU A 63 23.15 2.28 1.03
CA GLU A 63 23.71 2.73 -0.25
C GLU A 63 22.67 3.35 -1.20
N TYR A 64 21.37 3.11 -0.99
CA TYR A 64 20.27 3.57 -1.86
C TYR A 64 19.35 4.59 -1.18
N PHE A 65 19.92 5.48 -0.35
CA PHE A 65 19.15 6.44 0.45
C PHE A 65 18.38 7.48 -0.39
N PHE A 66 18.91 7.88 -1.56
CA PHE A 66 18.24 8.80 -2.50
C PHE A 66 17.04 8.15 -3.22
N PHE A 67 16.93 6.83 -3.20
CA PHE A 67 15.95 6.11 -4.00
C PHE A 67 14.50 6.38 -3.55
N GLU A 68 14.29 6.78 -2.30
CA GLU A 68 12.97 7.21 -1.83
C GLU A 68 12.48 8.46 -2.57
N SER A 69 13.36 9.44 -2.82
CA SER A 69 13.07 10.61 -3.65
C SER A 69 12.82 10.21 -5.11
N VAL A 70 13.56 9.21 -5.65
CA VAL A 70 13.33 8.68 -7.00
C VAL A 70 11.94 8.06 -7.13
N LYS A 71 11.51 7.24 -6.16
CA LYS A 71 10.17 6.65 -6.14
C LYS A 71 9.06 7.71 -6.15
N GLN A 72 9.24 8.77 -5.37
CA GLN A 72 8.28 9.88 -5.34
C GLN A 72 8.25 10.62 -6.69
N LEU A 73 9.41 10.84 -7.31
CA LEU A 73 9.50 11.45 -8.63
C LEU A 73 8.84 10.59 -9.73
N GLN A 74 9.02 9.26 -9.67
CA GLN A 74 8.36 8.32 -10.59
C GLN A 74 6.84 8.41 -10.49
N MET A 75 6.29 8.44 -9.26
CA MET A 75 4.85 8.62 -9.04
C MET A 75 4.35 9.97 -9.55
N LEU A 76 5.13 11.03 -9.35
CA LEU A 76 4.82 12.35 -9.89
C LEU A 76 4.76 12.31 -11.42
N MET A 77 5.73 11.69 -12.09
CA MET A 77 5.72 11.57 -13.55
C MET A 77 4.46 10.87 -14.08
N LEU A 78 3.99 9.82 -13.41
CA LEU A 78 2.72 9.15 -13.77
C LEU A 78 1.52 10.10 -13.65
N VAL A 79 1.45 10.90 -12.58
CA VAL A 79 0.38 11.87 -12.39
C VAL A 79 0.45 12.98 -13.45
N LEU A 80 1.64 13.49 -13.76
CA LEU A 80 1.82 14.52 -14.80
C LEU A 80 1.36 13.99 -16.16
N VAL A 81 1.81 12.79 -16.54
CA VAL A 81 1.38 12.15 -17.79
C VAL A 81 -0.12 11.99 -17.81
N ASN A 82 -0.74 11.50 -16.73
CA ASN A 82 -2.19 11.34 -16.67
C ASN A 82 -2.95 12.68 -16.80
N VAL A 83 -2.47 13.75 -16.16
CA VAL A 83 -3.14 15.06 -16.17
C VAL A 83 -2.97 15.77 -17.52
N PHE A 84 -1.76 15.78 -18.08
CA PHE A 84 -1.47 16.47 -19.34
C PHE A 84 -1.93 15.68 -20.58
N SER A 85 -2.03 14.36 -20.48
CA SER A 85 -2.44 13.51 -21.59
C SER A 85 -3.96 13.52 -21.85
N ASN A 86 -4.75 14.14 -20.98
CA ASN A 86 -6.20 14.36 -21.21
C ASN A 86 -6.50 15.23 -22.46
N ALA A 87 -5.49 15.90 -23.03
CA ALA A 87 -5.63 16.65 -24.28
C ALA A 87 -5.41 15.77 -25.55
N ILE A 88 -5.03 14.50 -25.38
CA ILE A 88 -4.64 13.57 -26.45
C ILE A 88 -5.72 12.47 -26.58
N TYR A 89 -5.80 11.82 -27.75
CA TYR A 89 -6.67 10.66 -27.98
C TYR A 89 -6.43 9.55 -26.94
N GLN A 90 -7.51 8.96 -26.42
CA GLN A 90 -7.50 8.06 -25.25
C GLN A 90 -6.57 6.84 -25.42
N TYR A 91 -6.47 6.31 -26.65
CA TYR A 91 -5.55 5.22 -26.99
C TYR A 91 -4.07 5.60 -26.76
N HIS A 92 -3.67 6.79 -27.22
CA HIS A 92 -2.30 7.27 -27.07
C HIS A 92 -1.99 7.62 -25.62
N GLN A 93 -2.98 8.13 -24.87
CA GLN A 93 -2.85 8.37 -23.44
C GLN A 93 -2.53 7.09 -22.66
N ALA A 94 -3.27 6.01 -22.92
CA ALA A 94 -3.06 4.72 -22.28
C ALA A 94 -1.68 4.12 -22.61
N LEU A 95 -1.23 4.23 -23.87
CA LEU A 95 0.10 3.77 -24.27
C LEU A 95 1.24 4.57 -23.63
N LEU A 96 1.12 5.90 -23.55
CA LEU A 96 2.09 6.74 -22.86
C LEU A 96 2.18 6.37 -21.38
N LEU A 97 1.03 6.21 -20.71
CA LEU A 97 1.00 5.78 -19.31
C LEU A 97 1.66 4.41 -19.13
N LEU A 98 1.36 3.46 -20.02
CA LEU A 98 1.97 2.13 -20.01
C LEU A 98 3.49 2.20 -20.21
N SER A 99 3.98 3.02 -21.15
CA SER A 99 5.42 3.18 -21.39
C SER A 99 6.15 3.73 -20.17
N VAL A 100 5.58 4.74 -19.51
CA VAL A 100 6.17 5.34 -18.31
C VAL A 100 6.15 4.33 -17.17
N LEU A 101 5.07 3.58 -17.02
CA LEU A 101 4.97 2.52 -16.01
C LEU A 101 6.01 1.41 -16.23
N LEU A 102 6.25 0.99 -17.48
CA LEU A 102 7.29 0.01 -17.81
C LEU A 102 8.70 0.56 -17.55
N CYS A 103 8.99 1.81 -17.91
CA CYS A 103 10.26 2.46 -17.58
C CYS A 103 10.49 2.50 -16.06
N ILE A 104 9.46 2.86 -15.29
CA ILE A 104 9.50 2.83 -13.83
C ILE A 104 9.76 1.40 -13.32
N GLY A 105 9.09 0.40 -13.91
CA GLY A 105 9.30 -1.01 -13.61
C GLY A 105 10.75 -1.45 -13.81
N ILE A 106 11.36 -1.08 -14.94
CA ILE A 106 12.76 -1.42 -15.27
C ILE A 106 13.71 -0.75 -14.27
N ILE A 107 13.54 0.54 -13.98
CA ILE A 107 14.37 1.27 -13.01
C ILE A 107 14.25 0.62 -11.61
N ASN A 108 13.03 0.23 -11.24
CA ASN A 108 12.79 -0.42 -9.96
C ASN A 108 13.44 -1.81 -9.90
N MET A 109 13.43 -2.54 -11.02
CA MET A 109 14.03 -3.86 -11.16
C MET A 109 15.55 -3.86 -11.08
N THR A 110 16.19 -2.85 -11.68
CA THR A 110 17.64 -2.73 -11.70
C THR A 110 18.19 -2.21 -10.37
N CYS A 111 17.49 -1.30 -9.69
CA CYS A 111 18.02 -0.66 -8.49
C CYS A 111 17.75 -1.45 -7.18
N GLN A 112 16.77 -2.35 -7.10
CA GLN A 112 16.48 -3.22 -5.93
C GLN A 112 16.75 -2.58 -4.56
N ALA A 113 16.28 -1.36 -4.33
CA ALA A 113 16.68 -0.56 -3.18
C ALA A 113 16.15 -1.08 -1.83
N LEU A 114 15.11 -1.92 -1.86
CA LEU A 114 14.45 -2.42 -0.65
C LEU A 114 15.21 -3.61 -0.06
N ARG A 115 15.32 -3.63 1.27
CA ARG A 115 16.07 -4.66 1.99
C ARG A 115 15.29 -5.98 2.12
N ALA A 116 13.97 -5.89 2.25
CA ALA A 116 13.09 -7.05 2.44
C ALA A 116 12.66 -7.64 1.09
N LYS A 117 13.05 -8.90 0.82
CA LYS A 117 12.70 -9.63 -0.41
C LYS A 117 11.18 -9.68 -0.66
N LEU A 118 10.38 -9.77 0.39
CA LEU A 118 8.92 -9.77 0.29
C LEU A 118 8.38 -8.44 -0.23
N LEU A 119 8.86 -7.30 0.28
CA LEU A 119 8.42 -5.99 -0.22
C LEU A 119 8.84 -5.76 -1.67
N VAL A 120 10.04 -6.22 -2.03
CA VAL A 120 10.54 -6.19 -3.40
C VAL A 120 9.61 -6.98 -4.33
N LEU A 121 9.24 -8.21 -3.93
CA LEU A 121 8.32 -9.04 -4.71
C LEU A 121 6.92 -8.40 -4.83
N LEU A 122 6.37 -7.88 -3.73
CA LEU A 122 5.08 -7.19 -3.73
C LEU A 122 5.07 -5.97 -4.63
N GLU A 123 6.14 -5.19 -4.63
CA GLU A 123 6.31 -4.04 -5.51
C GLU A 123 6.30 -4.47 -6.99
N TYR A 124 7.08 -5.48 -7.37
CA TYR A 124 7.07 -5.99 -8.74
C TYR A 124 5.71 -6.56 -9.14
N LEU A 125 5.07 -7.34 -8.26
CA LEU A 125 3.77 -7.93 -8.55
C LEU A 125 2.72 -6.84 -8.77
N SER A 126 2.78 -5.76 -7.98
CA SER A 126 1.88 -4.61 -8.15
C SER A 126 2.10 -3.88 -9.47
N LEU A 127 3.36 -3.68 -9.89
CA LEU A 127 3.68 -3.03 -11.17
C LEU A 127 3.25 -3.90 -12.36
N MET A 128 3.43 -5.21 -12.27
CA MET A 128 3.01 -6.15 -13.31
C MET A 128 1.49 -6.22 -13.46
N VAL A 129 0.75 -6.31 -12.35
CA VAL A 129 -0.73 -6.31 -12.38
C VAL A 129 -1.26 -4.99 -12.92
N LEU A 130 -0.65 -3.86 -12.55
CA LEU A 130 -1.06 -2.55 -13.05
C LEU A 130 -0.79 -2.42 -14.56
N ALA A 131 0.38 -2.84 -15.03
CA ALA A 131 0.70 -2.84 -16.46
C ALA A 131 -0.25 -3.76 -17.25
N LEU A 132 -0.52 -4.96 -16.75
CA LEU A 132 -1.47 -5.88 -17.36
C LEU A 132 -2.89 -5.29 -17.38
N SER A 133 -3.30 -4.60 -16.31
CA SER A 133 -4.62 -3.96 -16.23
C SER A 133 -4.78 -2.84 -17.26
N ILE A 134 -3.73 -2.03 -17.48
CA ILE A 134 -3.74 -1.01 -18.54
C ILE A 134 -3.81 -1.66 -19.92
N THR A 135 -3.03 -2.72 -20.17
CA THR A 135 -3.08 -3.47 -21.43
C THR A 135 -4.46 -4.07 -21.70
N LEU A 136 -5.08 -4.69 -20.69
CA LEU A 136 -6.45 -5.20 -20.80
C LEU A 136 -7.47 -4.08 -20.98
N GLY A 137 -7.25 -2.93 -20.33
CA GLY A 137 -8.06 -1.72 -20.50
C GLY A 137 -8.05 -1.18 -21.93
N LEU A 138 -6.94 -1.35 -22.66
CA LEU A 138 -6.81 -0.89 -24.04
C LEU A 138 -7.78 -1.59 -25.00
N PHE A 139 -8.16 -2.85 -24.72
CA PHE A 139 -9.14 -3.58 -25.53
C PHE A 139 -10.53 -2.96 -25.51
N PHE A 140 -10.90 -2.24 -24.44
CA PHE A 140 -12.18 -1.50 -24.39
C PHE A 140 -12.18 -0.24 -25.26
N VAL A 141 -11.00 0.37 -25.46
CA VAL A 141 -10.88 1.55 -26.33
C VAL A 141 -10.99 1.13 -27.79
N ASP A 142 -10.36 0.01 -28.16
CA ASP A 142 -10.41 -0.54 -29.53
C ASP A 142 -11.79 -1.10 -29.90
N SER A 143 -12.47 -1.78 -28.96
CA SER A 143 -13.82 -2.32 -29.19
C SER A 143 -14.88 -1.24 -29.42
N SER A 144 -14.68 -0.04 -28.86
CA SER A 144 -15.60 1.09 -29.01
C SER A 144 -15.61 1.70 -30.42
N GLU A 145 -14.49 1.64 -31.15
CA GLU A 145 -14.41 2.15 -32.53
C GLU A 145 -14.67 1.05 -33.58
N ALA A 146 -14.22 -0.19 -33.33
CA ALA A 146 -14.43 -1.32 -34.23
C ALA A 146 -15.85 -1.94 -34.15
N GLY A 147 -16.49 -1.90 -32.97
CA GLY A 147 -17.83 -2.46 -32.76
C GLY A 147 -18.94 -1.71 -33.49
N SER A 148 -18.74 -0.41 -33.75
CA SER A 148 -19.69 0.42 -34.51
C SER A 148 -19.81 0.08 -35.99
N GLU A 149 -18.78 -0.55 -36.59
CA GLU A 149 -18.80 -0.85 -38.04
C GLU A 149 -19.24 -2.29 -38.37
N LEU A 150 -19.09 -3.25 -37.45
CA LEU A 150 -19.38 -4.67 -37.73
C LEU A 150 -20.63 -5.26 -37.07
N GLY A 151 -21.34 -4.53 -36.20
CA GLY A 151 -22.61 -5.00 -35.61
C GLY A 151 -22.52 -6.33 -34.83
N LEU A 152 -21.30 -6.75 -34.47
CA LEU A 152 -21.03 -7.95 -33.68
C LEU A 152 -20.88 -7.54 -32.21
N ASP A 153 -21.97 -7.69 -31.48
CA ASP A 153 -22.11 -7.35 -30.07
C ASP A 153 -21.32 -8.37 -29.21
N ASN A 154 -20.00 -8.19 -29.09
CA ASN A 154 -19.12 -9.04 -28.29
C ASN A 154 -19.18 -8.69 -26.79
N GLN A 155 -20.37 -8.38 -26.27
CA GLN A 155 -20.62 -7.97 -24.89
C GLN A 155 -20.06 -8.99 -23.87
N ALA A 156 -20.10 -10.28 -24.22
CA ALA A 156 -19.55 -11.35 -23.38
C ALA A 156 -18.02 -11.24 -23.21
N ALA A 157 -17.29 -10.82 -24.24
CA ALA A 157 -15.84 -10.66 -24.17
C ALA A 157 -15.46 -9.45 -23.31
N GLU A 158 -16.18 -8.34 -23.46
CA GLU A 158 -15.98 -7.13 -22.65
C GLU A 158 -16.22 -7.39 -21.16
N ILE A 159 -17.31 -8.09 -20.83
CA ILE A 159 -17.62 -8.50 -19.45
C ILE A 159 -16.52 -9.43 -18.90
N ALA A 160 -16.04 -10.37 -19.70
CA ALA A 160 -14.97 -11.28 -19.29
C ALA A 160 -13.66 -10.52 -18.98
N ILE A 161 -13.25 -9.59 -19.85
CA ILE A 161 -12.05 -8.77 -19.64
C ILE A 161 -12.22 -7.90 -18.38
N ALA A 162 -13.38 -7.28 -18.19
CA ALA A 162 -13.67 -6.48 -16.98
C ALA A 162 -13.59 -7.32 -15.70
N ALA A 163 -14.15 -8.53 -15.71
CA ALA A 163 -14.08 -9.45 -14.60
C ALA A 163 -12.63 -9.88 -14.29
N ILE A 164 -11.81 -10.10 -15.32
CA ILE A 164 -10.38 -10.41 -15.16
C ILE A 164 -9.64 -9.23 -14.51
N ILE A 165 -9.84 -8.00 -15.00
CA ILE A 165 -9.21 -6.81 -14.42
C ILE A 165 -9.61 -6.65 -12.95
N LEU A 166 -10.90 -6.78 -12.64
CA LEU A 166 -11.43 -6.63 -11.29
C LEU A 166 -10.84 -7.70 -10.34
N THR A 167 -10.85 -8.96 -10.76
CA THR A 167 -10.35 -10.07 -9.94
C THR A 167 -8.85 -9.98 -9.70
N LEU A 168 -8.05 -9.58 -10.70
CA LEU A 168 -6.61 -9.38 -10.55
C LEU A 168 -6.28 -8.25 -9.56
N ASN A 169 -6.92 -7.08 -9.72
CA ASN A 169 -6.65 -5.94 -8.85
C ASN A 169 -7.16 -6.17 -7.41
N ALA A 170 -8.38 -6.71 -7.25
CA ALA A 170 -8.92 -7.05 -5.94
C ALA A 170 -8.11 -8.14 -5.25
N GLY A 171 -7.67 -9.16 -5.99
CA GLY A 171 -6.80 -10.22 -5.48
C GLY A 171 -5.46 -9.69 -4.99
N LEU A 172 -4.79 -8.84 -5.78
CA LEU A 172 -3.55 -8.18 -5.37
C LEU A 172 -3.76 -7.33 -4.11
N LEU A 173 -4.82 -6.52 -4.07
CA LEU A 173 -5.13 -5.67 -2.91
C LEU A 173 -5.33 -6.52 -1.65
N LEU A 174 -6.07 -7.62 -1.75
CA LEU A 174 -6.29 -8.54 -0.65
C LEU A 174 -4.97 -9.15 -0.15
N VAL A 175 -4.09 -9.59 -1.06
CA VAL A 175 -2.76 -10.09 -0.71
C VAL A 175 -1.93 -9.03 0.02
N LEU A 176 -1.91 -7.78 -0.48
CA LEU A 176 -1.21 -6.67 0.16
C LEU A 176 -1.73 -6.41 1.58
N VAL A 177 -3.05 -6.34 1.74
CA VAL A 177 -3.70 -6.11 3.04
C VAL A 177 -3.38 -7.25 4.01
N LEU A 178 -3.47 -8.51 3.56
CA LEU A 178 -3.15 -9.66 4.41
C LEU A 178 -1.68 -9.64 4.83
N VAL A 179 -0.74 -9.39 3.92
CA VAL A 179 0.70 -9.33 4.25
C VAL A 179 0.99 -8.24 5.28
N ILE A 180 0.36 -7.07 5.16
CA ILE A 180 0.55 -5.94 6.09
C ILE A 180 -0.16 -6.19 7.43
N ALA A 181 -1.38 -6.75 7.39
CA ALA A 181 -2.18 -6.99 8.58
C ALA A 181 -1.72 -8.24 9.36
N TRP A 182 -1.11 -9.21 8.71
CA TRP A 182 -0.72 -10.49 9.32
C TRP A 182 0.13 -10.34 10.60
N PRO A 183 1.19 -9.51 10.66
CA PRO A 183 1.97 -9.33 11.88
C PRO A 183 1.21 -8.60 12.99
N ALA A 184 0.29 -7.70 12.64
CA ALA A 184 -0.57 -7.03 13.62
C ALA A 184 -1.60 -8.01 14.19
N LEU A 185 -2.26 -8.77 13.30
CA LEU A 185 -3.25 -9.78 13.65
C LEU A 185 -2.64 -10.90 14.49
N MET A 186 -1.45 -11.40 14.12
CA MET A 186 -0.70 -12.38 14.91
C MET A 186 -0.42 -11.88 16.34
N ARG A 187 0.02 -10.63 16.49
CA ARG A 187 0.28 -10.05 17.83
C ARG A 187 -0.98 -9.95 18.67
N VAL A 188 -2.11 -9.57 18.07
CA VAL A 188 -3.41 -9.51 18.76
C VAL A 188 -3.89 -10.90 19.14
N CYS A 189 -3.78 -11.87 18.23
CA CYS A 189 -4.21 -13.25 18.45
C CYS A 189 -3.39 -13.94 19.55
N LEU A 190 -2.07 -13.73 19.58
CA LEU A 190 -1.20 -14.23 20.64
C LEU A 190 -1.58 -13.65 22.00
N ARG A 191 -1.81 -12.34 22.09
CA ARG A 191 -2.27 -11.68 23.34
C ARG A 191 -3.64 -12.20 23.79
N ALA A 192 -4.57 -12.41 22.86
CA ALA A 192 -5.87 -12.99 23.16
C ALA A 192 -5.75 -14.43 23.69
N LYS A 193 -4.86 -15.24 23.10
CA LYS A 193 -4.57 -16.60 23.56
C LYS A 193 -3.95 -16.63 24.96
N GLU A 194 -3.04 -15.71 25.25
CA GLU A 194 -2.46 -15.55 26.60
C GLU A 194 -3.50 -15.12 27.64
N ALA A 195 -4.37 -14.17 27.30
CA ALA A 195 -5.47 -13.72 28.17
C ALA A 195 -6.47 -14.86 28.46
N LEU A 196 -6.82 -15.65 27.46
CA LEU A 196 -7.68 -16.83 27.62
C LEU A 196 -7.03 -17.89 28.52
N LYS A 197 -5.73 -18.13 28.36
CA LYS A 197 -4.99 -19.09 29.21
C LYS A 197 -4.94 -18.63 30.66
N LYS A 198 -4.71 -17.34 30.92
CA LYS A 198 -4.73 -16.77 32.27
C LYS A 198 -6.12 -16.91 32.92
N HIS A 199 -7.17 -16.55 32.19
CA HIS A 199 -8.54 -16.66 32.70
C HIS A 199 -8.96 -18.12 32.99
N ARG A 200 -8.46 -19.10 32.22
CA ARG A 200 -8.66 -20.52 32.53
C ARG A 200 -7.92 -20.93 33.81
N ALA A 201 -6.66 -20.54 33.97
CA ALA A 201 -5.87 -20.84 35.16
C ALA A 201 -6.47 -20.22 36.43
N ASP A 202 -6.97 -18.98 36.36
CA ASP A 202 -7.62 -18.30 37.49
C ASP A 202 -8.91 -19.03 37.91
N LYS A 203 -9.70 -19.54 36.93
CA LYS A 203 -10.87 -20.37 37.21
C LYS A 203 -10.52 -21.71 37.86
N GLU A 204 -9.48 -22.38 37.38
CA GLU A 204 -9.00 -23.65 37.95
C GLU A 204 -8.48 -23.46 39.39
N ALA A 205 -7.75 -22.36 39.66
CA ALA A 205 -7.28 -22.02 40.99
C ALA A 205 -8.44 -21.64 41.94
N GLN A 206 -9.42 -20.89 41.45
CA GLN A 206 -10.61 -20.57 42.23
C GLN A 206 -11.41 -21.83 42.56
N GLN A 207 -11.57 -22.73 41.61
CA GLN A 207 -12.28 -23.99 41.83
C GLN A 207 -11.54 -24.92 42.80
N SER A 208 -10.21 -25.00 42.73
CA SER A 208 -9.40 -25.80 43.67
C SER A 208 -9.45 -25.23 45.10
N SER A 209 -9.43 -23.91 45.26
CA SER A 209 -9.59 -23.26 46.56
C SER A 209 -10.96 -23.50 47.18
N LEU A 210 -12.02 -23.47 46.36
CA LEU A 210 -13.39 -23.76 46.81
C LEU A 210 -13.54 -25.21 47.26
N SER A 211 -12.99 -26.17 46.50
CA SER A 211 -13.03 -27.59 46.88
C SER A 211 -12.27 -27.86 48.19
N ALA A 212 -11.11 -27.23 48.38
CA ALA A 212 -10.32 -27.38 49.61
C ALA A 212 -11.06 -26.82 50.84
N GLU A 213 -11.76 -25.69 50.70
CA GLU A 213 -12.55 -25.10 51.78
C GLU A 213 -13.77 -25.98 52.15
N ILE A 214 -14.45 -26.54 51.15
CA ILE A 214 -15.56 -27.49 51.38
C ILE A 214 -15.06 -28.75 52.10
N GLU A 215 -13.93 -29.31 51.69
CA GLU A 215 -13.33 -30.49 52.33
C GLU A 215 -12.96 -30.19 53.80
N LYS A 216 -12.35 -29.04 54.07
CA LYS A 216 -12.02 -28.59 55.43
C LYS A 216 -13.27 -28.43 56.30
N GLN A 217 -14.36 -27.87 55.77
CA GLN A 217 -15.62 -27.75 56.49
C GLN A 217 -16.26 -29.12 56.80
N ASN A 218 -16.19 -30.07 55.86
CA ASN A 218 -16.70 -31.42 56.07
C ASN A 218 -15.90 -32.17 57.15
N TYR A 219 -14.58 -32.04 57.16
CA TYR A 219 -13.73 -32.61 58.23
C TYR A 219 -14.09 -32.07 59.62
N LEU A 220 -14.28 -30.76 59.74
CA LEU A 220 -14.68 -30.13 61.02
C LEU A 220 -16.06 -30.60 61.50
N ARG A 221 -16.98 -30.90 60.57
CA ARG A 221 -18.34 -31.36 60.90
C ARG A 221 -18.39 -32.83 61.37
N HIS A 222 -17.44 -33.65 60.93
CA HIS A 222 -17.36 -35.08 61.27
C HIS A 222 -16.30 -35.44 62.31
N ALA A 223 -15.62 -34.44 62.89
CA ALA A 223 -14.71 -34.68 64.01
C ALA A 223 -15.49 -35.24 65.21
N PRO A 224 -15.14 -36.43 65.72
CA PRO A 224 -15.82 -37.02 66.87
C PRO A 224 -15.66 -36.09 68.07
N SER A 225 -16.78 -35.72 68.69
CA SER A 225 -16.82 -35.02 69.97
C SER A 225 -16.22 -35.92 71.03
N THR A 226 -14.90 -35.88 71.20
CA THR A 226 -14.22 -36.51 72.33
C THR A 226 -14.55 -35.71 73.58
N ALA A 227 -15.63 -36.14 74.25
CA ALA A 227 -15.97 -35.80 75.62
C ALA A 227 -15.81 -37.07 76.47
#